data_AF-A0A0G1KW44-F1
#
_entry.id   AF-A0A0G1KW44-F1
#
_cell.length_a   1.000
_cell.length_b   1.000
_cell.length_c   1.000
_cell.angle_alpha   90.00
_cell.angle_beta   90.00
_cell.angle_gamma   90.00
#
_symmetry.space_group_name_H-M   'P 1'
#
loop_
_entity.id
_entity.type
_entity.pdbx_description
1 polymer ?
#
loop_
_entity_poly.entity_id
_entity_poly.type
_entity_poly.pdbx_seq_one_letter_code
_entity_poly.pdbx_strand_id
1 'polypeptide(L)'
;MIKKEEIGKTIVIAWFIIATLYVGYDLWSDYKVKGIDAAYKAGVSNTVNQLIEQTEKSQCQPFEVFSGEKKVQLLDAQCLQQSAVEPAQENKQ
;
A
#
# COMPACT_ATOMS: atom_id res chain seq x y z
N MET A 1 30.13 -14.15 -50.07
CA MET A 1 30.16 -12.69 -49.86
C MET A 1 28.74 -12.23 -49.60
N ILE A 2 28.42 -11.82 -48.37
CA ILE A 2 27.09 -11.28 -48.06
C ILE A 2 26.99 -9.91 -48.74
N LYS A 3 26.01 -9.73 -49.62
CA LYS A 3 25.78 -8.46 -50.33
C LYS A 3 25.44 -7.39 -49.28
N LYS A 4 26.05 -6.22 -49.41
CA LYS A 4 25.92 -5.10 -48.45
C LYS A 4 24.46 -4.67 -48.22
N GLU A 5 23.60 -4.85 -49.22
CA GLU A 5 22.14 -4.62 -49.13
C GLU A 5 21.43 -5.55 -48.13
N GLU A 6 21.82 -6.83 -48.05
CA GLU A 6 21.20 -7.79 -47.12
C GLU A 6 21.55 -7.46 -45.68
N ILE A 7 22.78 -6.99 -45.42
CA ILE A 7 23.24 -6.59 -44.08
C ILE A 7 22.44 -5.37 -43.59
N GLY A 8 22.24 -4.37 -44.45
CA GLY A 8 21.44 -3.19 -44.11
C GLY A 8 20.02 -3.55 -43.73
N LYS A 9 19.37 -4.43 -44.50
CA LYS A 9 18.02 -4.92 -44.22
C LYS A 9 17.95 -5.68 -42.90
N THR A 10 18.90 -6.57 -42.62
CA THR A 10 18.94 -7.31 -41.35
C THR A 10 19.11 -6.38 -40.15
N ILE A 11 19.95 -5.35 -40.25
CA ILE A 11 20.15 -4.37 -39.17
C ILE A 11 18.85 -3.59 -38.88
N VAL A 12 18.14 -3.15 -39.91
CA VAL A 12 16.88 -2.41 -39.74
C VAL A 12 15.81 -3.29 -39.08
N ILE A 13 15.70 -4.56 -39.48
CA ILE A 13 14.76 -5.51 -38.88
C ILE A 13 15.12 -5.78 -37.42
N ALA A 14 16.40 -6.03 -37.12
CA ALA A 14 16.87 -6.26 -35.76
C ALA A 14 16.62 -5.04 -34.87
N TRP A 15 16.88 -3.82 -35.39
CA TRP A 15 16.59 -2.58 -34.68
C TRP A 15 15.10 -2.43 -34.36
N PHE A 16 14.21 -2.74 -35.32
CA PHE A 16 12.77 -2.72 -35.10
C PHE A 16 12.33 -3.67 -33.99
N ILE A 17 12.83 -4.92 -34.01
CA ILE A 17 12.51 -5.92 -32.98
C ILE A 17 12.97 -5.44 -31.60
N ILE A 18 14.20 -4.93 -31.49
CA ILE A 18 14.75 -4.43 -30.24
C ILE A 18 13.93 -3.23 -29.74
N ALA A 19 13.57 -2.30 -30.62
CA ALA A 19 12.75 -1.15 -30.26
C ALA A 19 11.36 -1.56 -29.75
N THR A 20 10.70 -2.50 -30.43
CA THR A 20 9.39 -3.02 -29.98
C THR A 20 9.50 -3.73 -28.64
N LEU A 21 10.53 -4.55 -28.43
CA LEU A 21 10.76 -5.22 -27.16
C LEU A 21 11.05 -4.22 -26.02
N TYR A 22 11.83 -3.18 -26.30
CA TYR A 22 12.13 -2.13 -25.32
C TYR A 22 10.87 -1.39 -24.87
N VAL A 23 10.05 -0.93 -25.82
CA VAL A 23 8.79 -0.22 -25.51
C VAL A 23 7.80 -1.15 -24.81
N GLY A 24 7.71 -2.40 -25.24
CA GLY A 24 6.84 -3.40 -24.60
C GLY A 24 7.26 -3.69 -23.15
N TYR A 25 8.57 -3.80 -22.89
CA TYR A 25 9.10 -4.01 -21.55
C TYR A 25 8.87 -2.80 -20.64
N ASP A 26 9.11 -1.59 -21.16
CA ASP A 26 8.90 -0.34 -20.43
C ASP A 26 7.43 -0.20 -20.02
N LEU A 27 6.49 -0.42 -20.95
CA LEU A 27 5.06 -0.37 -20.69
C LEU A 27 4.61 -1.44 -19.68
N TRP A 28 5.14 -2.66 -19.78
CA TRP A 28 4.84 -3.74 -18.84
C TRP A 28 5.38 -3.45 -17.43
N SER A 29 6.61 -2.94 -17.34
CA SER A 29 7.24 -2.54 -16.08
C SER A 29 6.41 -1.46 -15.39
N ASP A 30 6.06 -0.41 -16.12
CA ASP A 30 5.25 0.70 -15.61
C ASP A 30 3.87 0.24 -15.16
N TYR A 31 3.22 -0.63 -15.95
CA TYR A 31 1.91 -1.18 -15.59
C TYR A 31 1.97 -2.06 -14.34
N LYS A 32 3.00 -2.91 -14.23
CA LYS A 32 3.18 -3.78 -13.08
C LYS A 32 3.46 -2.97 -11.80
N VAL A 33 4.32 -1.96 -11.89
CA VAL A 33 4.65 -1.09 -10.74
C VAL A 33 3.44 -0.28 -10.32
N LYS A 34 2.72 0.36 -11.25
CA LYS A 34 1.52 1.15 -10.96
C LYS A 34 0.38 0.27 -10.43
N GLY A 35 0.20 -0.92 -10.98
CA GLY A 35 -0.83 -1.87 -10.54
C GLY A 35 -0.58 -2.40 -9.13
N ILE A 36 0.67 -2.79 -8.82
CA ILE A 36 1.05 -3.27 -7.49
C ILE A 36 0.97 -2.13 -6.46
N ASP A 37 1.46 -0.93 -6.79
CA ASP A 37 1.41 0.23 -5.90
C ASP A 37 -0.05 0.66 -5.64
N ALA A 38 -0.91 0.65 -6.66
CA ALA A 38 -2.32 0.94 -6.50
C ALA A 38 -3.04 -0.10 -5.62
N ALA A 39 -2.79 -1.40 -5.85
CA ALA A 39 -3.38 -2.47 -5.04
C ALA A 39 -2.90 -2.40 -3.58
N TYR A 40 -1.62 -2.11 -3.36
CA TYR A 40 -1.06 -1.92 -2.02
C TYR A 40 -1.70 -0.73 -1.30
N LYS A 41 -1.77 0.44 -1.95
CA LYS A 41 -2.40 1.64 -1.40
C LYS A 41 -3.90 1.43 -1.13
N ALA A 42 -4.60 0.74 -2.02
CA ALA A 42 -6.01 0.40 -1.82
C ALA A 42 -6.20 -0.53 -0.62
N GLY A 43 -5.34 -1.55 -0.47
CA GLY A 43 -5.37 -2.45 0.69
C GLY A 43 -5.13 -1.71 2.01
N VAL A 44 -4.08 -0.89 2.07
CA VAL A 44 -3.77 -0.07 3.26
C VAL A 44 -4.94 0.87 3.58
N SER A 45 -5.44 1.60 2.60
CA SER A 45 -6.58 2.51 2.80
C SER A 45 -7.82 1.78 3.29
N ASN A 46 -8.13 0.60 2.75
CA ASN A 46 -9.29 -0.19 3.17
C ASN A 46 -9.13 -0.70 4.61
N THR A 47 -7.97 -1.23 4.97
CA THR A 47 -7.70 -1.69 6.34
C THR A 47 -7.77 -0.54 7.34
N VAL A 48 -7.20 0.62 7.02
CA VAL A 48 -7.27 1.81 7.87
C VAL A 48 -8.72 2.29 8.02
N ASN A 49 -9.51 2.33 6.94
CA ASN A 49 -10.92 2.71 7.02
C ASN A 49 -11.73 1.74 7.90
N GLN A 50 -11.48 0.43 7.79
CA GLN A 50 -12.13 -0.56 8.67
C GLN A 50 -11.73 -0.38 10.14
N LEU A 51 -10.47 -0.05 10.42
CA LEU A 51 -10.00 0.25 11.77
C LEU A 51 -10.68 1.50 12.33
N ILE A 52 -10.82 2.55 11.53
CA ILE A 52 -11.53 3.78 11.92
C ILE A 52 -13.00 3.45 12.22
N GLU A 53 -13.68 2.75 11.33
CA GLU A 53 -15.10 2.38 11.50
C GLU A 53 -15.32 1.48 12.72
N GLN A 54 -14.43 0.52 12.97
CA GLN A 54 -14.47 -0.31 14.18
C GLN A 54 -14.19 0.51 15.44
N THR A 55 -13.29 1.48 15.38
CA THR A 55 -13.00 2.37 16.51
C THR A 55 -14.23 3.24 16.85
N GLU A 56 -14.88 3.83 15.85
CA GLU A 56 -16.12 4.60 16.02
C GLU A 56 -17.26 3.75 16.59
N LYS A 57 -17.41 2.51 16.11
CA LYS A 57 -18.44 1.57 16.57
C LYS A 57 -18.16 0.97 17.94
N SER A 58 -16.90 0.82 18.32
CA SER A 58 -16.54 0.16 19.59
C SER A 58 -16.81 1.03 20.81
N GLN A 59 -17.24 2.29 20.65
CA GLN A 59 -17.69 3.17 21.74
C GLN A 59 -16.76 3.13 22.97
N CYS A 60 -15.46 3.37 22.75
CA CYS A 60 -14.44 3.32 23.81
C CYS A 60 -14.17 1.94 24.44
N GLN A 61 -14.59 0.85 23.82
CA GLN A 61 -14.15 -0.49 24.21
C GLN A 61 -12.87 -0.89 23.46
N PRO A 62 -11.88 -1.49 24.15
CA PRO A 62 -10.70 -2.02 23.49
C PRO A 62 -11.09 -3.15 22.52
N PHE A 63 -10.49 -3.15 21.32
CA PHE A 63 -10.67 -4.23 20.36
C PHE A 63 -9.32 -4.77 19.89
N GLU A 64 -9.30 -6.05 19.53
CA GLU A 64 -8.07 -6.76 19.19
C GLU A 64 -7.78 -6.64 17.69
N VAL A 65 -6.58 -6.17 17.35
CA VAL A 65 -6.10 -6.09 15.97
C VAL A 65 -4.89 -7.00 15.80
N PHE A 66 -4.93 -7.74 14.71
CA PHE A 66 -3.90 -8.70 14.35
C PHE A 66 -3.12 -8.17 13.14
N SER A 67 -1.79 -8.16 13.25
CA SER A 67 -0.87 -7.89 12.15
C SER A 67 0.14 -9.04 12.08
N GLY A 68 -0.15 -10.02 11.24
CA GLY A 68 0.60 -11.28 11.20
C GLY A 68 0.49 -12.03 12.53
N GLU A 69 1.64 -12.28 13.17
CA GLU A 69 1.70 -12.94 14.49
C GLU A 69 1.58 -11.96 15.67
N LYS A 70 1.54 -10.65 15.40
CA LYS A 70 1.45 -9.63 16.45
C LYS A 70 0.00 -9.29 16.74
N LYS A 71 -0.36 -9.38 18.02
CA LYS A 71 -1.67 -9.01 18.56
C LYS A 71 -1.51 -7.75 19.41
N VAL A 72 -2.29 -6.71 19.11
CA VAL A 72 -2.35 -5.48 19.90
C VAL A 72 -3.80 -5.13 20.19
N GLN A 73 -4.06 -4.54 21.37
CA GLN A 73 -5.37 -3.98 21.69
C GLN A 73 -5.35 -2.50 21.31
N LEU A 74 -6.27 -2.10 20.45
CA LEU A 74 -6.46 -0.70 20.08
C LEU A 74 -7.63 -0.11 20.86
N LEU A 75 -7.48 1.15 21.24
CA LEU A 75 -8.50 1.97 21.88
C LEU A 75 -8.38 3.37 21.29
N ASP A 76 -9.53 4.04 21.08
CA ASP A 76 -9.52 5.44 20.68
C ASP A 76 -8.81 6.30 21.74
N ALA A 77 -7.82 7.09 21.31
CA ALA A 77 -7.08 7.98 22.19
C ALA A 77 -7.97 9.08 22.81
N GLN A 78 -9.09 9.42 22.17
CA GLN A 78 -10.09 10.35 22.72
C GLN A 78 -10.74 9.78 23.98
N CYS A 79 -10.93 8.47 24.06
CA CYS A 79 -11.49 7.80 25.23
C CYS A 79 -10.50 7.73 26.40
N LEU A 80 -9.19 7.77 26.12
CA LEU A 80 -8.17 7.88 27.17
C LEU A 80 -8.22 9.22 27.89
N GLN A 81 -8.57 10.30 27.18
CA GLN A 81 -8.73 11.62 27.81
C GLN A 81 -9.96 11.70 28.71
N GLN A 82 -11.03 10.97 28.35
CA GLN A 82 -12.25 10.96 29.16
C GLN A 82 -12.09 10.21 30.50
N SER A 83 -11.11 9.30 30.58
CA SER A 83 -10.71 8.67 31.87
C SER A 83 -9.75 9.54 32.69
N ALA A 84 -9.12 10.54 32.07
CA ALA A 84 -8.24 11.50 32.75
C ALA A 84 -9.00 12.72 33.30
N VAL A 85 -10.23 12.96 32.82
CA VAL A 85 -11.11 14.02 33.31
C VAL A 85 -12.23 13.41 34.16
N GLU A 86 -11.85 13.11 35.41
CA GLU A 86 -12.62 13.35 36.65
C GLU A 86 -13.12 12.12 37.47
N PRO A 87 -12.93 12.10 38.82
CA PRO A 87 -12.27 13.09 39.66
C PRO A 87 -10.99 12.62 40.34
N ALA A 88 -10.00 13.50 40.36
CA ALA A 88 -9.26 13.74 41.59
C ALA A 88 -10.25 14.34 42.62
N GLN A 89 -10.83 13.51 43.48
CA GLN A 89 -11.37 13.93 44.77
C GLN A 89 -10.56 13.22 45.86
N GLU A 90 -10.08 14.02 46.82
CA GLU A 90 -10.03 13.66 48.24
C GLU A 90 -8.96 12.68 48.73
N ASN A 91 -7.78 13.21 49.10
CA ASN A 91 -7.18 12.88 50.40
C ASN A 91 -6.19 13.98 50.86
N LYS A 92 -6.71 14.96 51.60
CA LYS A 92 -5.96 15.62 52.67
C LYS A 92 -6.72 15.36 53.97
N GLN A 93 -6.37 14.28 54.64
CA GLN A 93 -6.49 14.18 56.10
C GLN A 93 -5.47 15.12 56.77
#